data_AF-H0SUG8-F1
#
_entry.id   AF-H0SUG8-F1
#
_cell.length_a   1.000
_cell.length_b   1.000
_cell.length_c   1.000
_cell.angle_alpha   90.00
_cell.angle_beta   90.00
_cell.angle_gamma   90.00
#
_symmetry.space_group_name_H-M   'P 1'
#
loop_
_entity.id
_entity.type
_entity.pdbx_description
1 polymer ?
#
loop_
_entity_poly.entity_id
_entity_poly.type
_entity_poly.pdbx_seq_one_letter_code
_entity_poly.pdbx_strand_id
1 'polypeptide(L)'
;MLADAATSLLAIGALLIGMFLGWSWADAAVGLVGSAVIVSWAYGLIRDAGAVLLDVNGDRRLEATIRARLEAGGDRVTDLHLWQVGPGHRAVVVSIVSHSPLAPAMYKQRLRDLQGLSHVTVEVEHGLHA
;
A
#
# COMPACT_ATOMS: atom_id res chain seq x y z
N MET A 1 -5.75 -9.69 10.64
CA MET A 1 -5.62 -10.56 11.83
C MET A 1 -6.79 -10.46 12.80
N LEU A 2 -7.05 -9.35 13.50
CA LEU A 2 -8.26 -9.24 14.37
C LEU A 2 -9.57 -9.29 13.57
N ALA A 3 -9.59 -8.62 12.40
CA ALA A 3 -10.76 -8.62 11.51
C ALA A 3 -11.10 -10.02 11.01
N ASP A 4 -10.09 -10.85 10.71
CA ASP A 4 -10.27 -12.22 10.23
C ASP A 4 -10.85 -13.14 11.31
N ALA A 5 -10.40 -13.00 12.57
CA ALA A 5 -10.90 -13.79 13.68
C ALA A 5 -12.36 -13.45 14.04
N ALA A 6 -12.70 -12.15 14.06
CA ALA A 6 -14.07 -11.69 14.28
C ALA A 6 -15.00 -12.18 13.16
N THR A 7 -14.50 -12.15 11.94
CA THR A 7 -15.16 -12.64 10.74
C THR A 7 -15.44 -14.13 10.79
N SER A 8 -14.46 -14.96 11.15
CA SER A 8 -14.67 -16.41 11.29
C SER A 8 -15.67 -16.73 12.41
N LEU A 9 -15.62 -16.01 13.53
CA LEU A 9 -16.53 -16.24 14.65
C LEU A 9 -17.99 -15.88 14.29
N LEU A 10 -18.19 -14.79 13.55
CA LEU A 10 -19.51 -14.40 13.05
C LEU A 10 -20.04 -15.37 12.00
N ALA A 11 -19.18 -15.88 11.10
CA ALA A 11 -19.55 -16.89 10.11
C ALA A 11 -19.98 -18.21 10.77
N ILE A 12 -19.23 -18.66 11.78
CA ILE A 12 -19.57 -19.85 12.57
C ILE A 12 -20.88 -19.64 13.34
N GLY A 13 -21.06 -18.47 13.96
CA GLY A 13 -22.30 -18.12 14.66
C GLY A 13 -23.52 -18.12 13.72
N ALA A 14 -23.39 -17.56 12.52
CA ALA A 14 -24.45 -17.56 11.51
C ALA A 14 -24.82 -18.98 11.04
N LEU A 15 -23.83 -19.85 10.83
CA LEU A 15 -24.05 -21.26 10.46
C LEU A 15 -24.76 -22.05 11.58
N LEU A 16 -24.38 -21.81 12.84
CA LEU A 16 -25.02 -22.46 13.99
C LEU A 16 -26.48 -22.01 14.16
N ILE A 17 -26.76 -20.71 14.01
CA ILE A 17 -28.13 -20.19 14.07
C ILE A 17 -28.97 -20.77 12.93
N GLY A 18 -28.45 -20.84 11.71
CA GLY A 18 -29.14 -21.44 10.56
C GLY A 18 -29.44 -22.93 10.75
N MET A 19 -28.51 -23.68 11.38
CA MET A 19 -28.68 -25.11 11.60
C MET A 19 -29.71 -25.46 12.67
N PHE A 20 -29.86 -24.63 13.72
CA PHE A 20 -30.76 -24.93 14.84
C PHE A 20 -32.21 -24.47 14.65
N LEU A 21 -32.50 -23.52 13.75
CA LEU A 21 -33.82 -22.87 13.72
C LEU A 21 -34.89 -23.52 12.81
N GLY A 22 -34.57 -24.48 11.93
CA GLY A 22 -35.53 -25.45 11.34
C GLY A 22 -36.86 -24.94 10.74
N TRP A 23 -37.00 -23.66 10.42
CA TRP A 23 -38.28 -23.01 10.07
C TRP A 23 -38.27 -22.46 8.64
N SER A 24 -39.42 -22.49 7.95
CA SER A 24 -39.56 -22.05 6.54
C SER A 24 -39.19 -20.57 6.26
N TRP A 25 -39.13 -19.73 7.28
CA TRP A 25 -38.66 -18.34 7.19
C TRP A 25 -37.15 -18.19 7.46
N ALA A 26 -36.49 -19.26 7.89
CA ALA A 26 -35.06 -19.28 8.16
C ALA A 26 -34.24 -18.99 6.89
N ASP A 27 -34.75 -19.34 5.71
CA ASP A 27 -34.07 -19.07 4.44
C ASP A 27 -33.89 -17.56 4.18
N ALA A 28 -34.95 -16.78 4.43
CA ALA A 28 -34.89 -15.31 4.34
C ALA A 28 -34.01 -14.70 5.44
N ALA A 29 -34.07 -15.23 6.66
CA ALA A 29 -33.24 -14.75 7.78
C ALA A 29 -31.74 -15.03 7.56
N VAL A 30 -31.41 -16.21 7.06
CA VAL A 30 -30.05 -16.61 6.67
C VAL A 30 -29.54 -15.71 5.54
N GLY A 31 -30.38 -15.40 4.55
CA GLY A 31 -30.05 -14.45 3.49
C GLY A 31 -29.74 -13.05 4.01
N LEU A 32 -30.51 -12.54 4.97
CA LEU A 32 -30.29 -11.22 5.59
C LEU A 32 -28.97 -11.18 6.38
N VAL A 33 -28.70 -12.20 7.20
CA VAL A 33 -27.45 -12.31 7.97
C VAL A 33 -26.25 -12.47 7.06
N GLY A 34 -26.33 -13.34 6.04
CA GLY A 34 -25.28 -13.52 5.05
C GLY A 34 -24.97 -12.21 4.30
N SER A 35 -26.01 -11.48 3.92
CA SER A 35 -25.87 -10.16 3.28
C SER A 35 -25.18 -9.15 4.20
N ALA A 36 -25.52 -9.11 5.48
CA ALA A 36 -24.87 -8.23 6.46
C ALA A 36 -23.37 -8.55 6.63
N VAL A 37 -23.01 -9.84 6.66
CA VAL A 37 -21.60 -10.27 6.73
C VAL A 37 -20.83 -9.85 5.48
N ILE A 38 -21.39 -10.12 4.29
CA ILE A 38 -20.76 -9.74 3.01
C ILE A 38 -20.57 -8.22 2.94
N VAL A 39 -21.60 -7.43 3.29
CA VAL A 39 -21.52 -5.96 3.31
C VAL A 39 -20.43 -5.48 4.28
N SER A 40 -20.31 -6.09 5.46
CA SER A 40 -19.26 -5.73 6.42
C SER A 40 -17.85 -5.94 5.86
N TRP A 41 -17.62 -7.02 5.10
CA TRP A 41 -16.32 -7.25 4.47
C TRP A 41 -16.08 -6.36 3.27
N ALA A 42 -17.09 -6.22 2.40
CA ALA A 42 -17.03 -5.36 1.23
C ALA A 42 -16.72 -3.92 1.62
N TYR A 43 -17.31 -3.42 2.71
CA TYR A 43 -17.01 -2.08 3.23
C TYR A 43 -15.54 -1.93 3.66
N GLY A 44 -14.98 -2.93 4.37
CA GLY A 44 -13.57 -2.94 4.74
C GLY A 44 -12.65 -2.93 3.51
N LEU A 45 -12.94 -3.78 2.52
CA LEU A 45 -12.20 -3.85 1.26
C LEU A 45 -12.27 -2.53 0.49
N ILE A 46 -13.44 -1.91 0.38
CA ILE A 46 -13.61 -0.61 -0.29
C ILE A 46 -12.82 0.48 0.45
N ARG A 47 -12.86 0.49 1.79
CA ARG A 47 -12.10 1.45 2.60
C ARG A 47 -10.60 1.29 2.40
N ASP A 48 -10.10 0.06 2.44
CA ASP A 48 -8.67 -0.22 2.32
C ASP A 48 -8.18 0.05 0.89
N ALA A 49 -8.92 -0.40 -0.12
CA ALA A 49 -8.62 -0.11 -1.52
C ALA A 49 -8.71 1.40 -1.81
N GLY A 50 -9.72 2.07 -1.25
CA GLY A 50 -9.89 3.52 -1.34
C GLY A 50 -8.72 4.27 -0.71
N ALA A 51 -8.22 3.82 0.45
CA ALA A 51 -7.07 4.43 1.11
C ALA A 51 -5.78 4.32 0.26
N VAL A 52 -5.60 3.22 -0.46
CA VAL A 52 -4.48 3.03 -1.41
C VAL A 52 -4.66 3.91 -2.65
N LEU A 53 -5.86 3.93 -3.25
CA LEU A 53 -6.14 4.69 -4.47
C LEU A 53 -6.14 6.20 -4.26
N LEU A 54 -6.60 6.66 -3.09
CA LEU A 54 -6.64 8.09 -2.74
C LEU A 54 -5.27 8.59 -2.27
N ASP A 55 -4.24 7.74 -2.24
CA ASP A 55 -2.87 8.05 -1.83
C ASP A 55 -2.81 8.93 -0.56
N VAL A 56 -3.66 8.60 0.42
CA VAL A 56 -3.87 9.41 1.63
C VAL A 56 -2.61 9.47 2.51
N ASN A 57 -1.59 8.68 2.18
CA ASN A 57 -0.29 8.67 2.83
C ASN A 57 0.83 9.06 1.86
N GLY A 58 0.76 10.29 1.33
CA GLY A 58 1.96 11.01 0.93
C GLY A 58 2.89 11.10 2.14
N ASP A 59 3.77 10.10 2.30
CA ASP A 59 4.72 9.97 3.40
C ASP A 59 5.84 10.98 3.17
N ARG A 60 5.50 12.27 3.31
CA ARG A 60 6.38 13.41 3.11
C ARG A 60 7.69 13.28 3.89
N ARG A 61 7.65 12.56 5.02
CA ARG A 61 8.84 12.27 5.82
C ARG A 61 9.74 11.24 5.11
N LEU A 62 9.17 10.18 4.55
CA LEU A 62 9.92 9.23 3.74
C LEU A 62 10.46 9.89 2.47
N GLU A 63 9.66 10.70 1.77
CA GLU A 63 10.12 11.46 0.60
C GLU A 63 11.30 12.37 0.93
N ALA A 64 11.21 13.15 2.02
CA ALA A 64 12.30 14.00 2.49
C ALA A 64 13.55 13.19 2.85
N THR A 65 13.37 12.00 3.43
CA THR A 65 14.47 11.09 3.77
C THR A 65 15.15 10.55 2.50
N ILE A 66 14.36 10.13 1.50
CA ILE A 66 14.88 9.64 0.21
C ILE A 66 15.66 10.77 -0.48
N ARG A 67 15.10 11.98 -0.54
CA ARG A 67 15.76 13.15 -1.11
C ARG A 67 17.10 13.42 -0.44
N ALA A 68 17.13 13.50 0.90
CA ALA A 68 18.36 13.74 1.65
C ALA A 68 19.44 12.66 1.45
N ARG A 69 19.04 11.41 1.18
CA ARG A 69 19.98 10.30 0.91
C ARG A 69 20.53 10.33 -0.52
N LEU A 70 19.75 10.82 -1.48
CA LEU A 70 20.12 10.84 -2.89
C LEU A 70 20.86 12.11 -3.29
N GLU A 71 20.51 13.27 -2.69
CA GLU A 71 21.16 14.56 -2.93
C GLU A 71 22.51 14.64 -2.20
N ALA A 72 23.53 13.94 -2.72
CA ALA A 72 24.89 13.96 -2.20
C ALA A 72 25.90 14.24 -3.32
N GLY A 73 26.99 14.95 -3.02
CA GLY A 73 28.11 15.09 -3.96
C GLY A 73 27.78 15.78 -5.30
N GLY A 74 26.78 16.67 -5.33
CA GLY A 74 26.34 17.37 -6.55
C GLY A 74 25.19 16.69 -7.29
N ASP A 75 24.71 15.54 -6.79
CA ASP A 75 23.46 14.91 -7.23
C ASP A 75 22.25 15.76 -6.78
N ARG A 76 21.30 16.01 -7.69
CA ARG A 76 20.05 16.73 -7.37
C ARG A 76 18.84 15.92 -7.83
N VAL A 77 17.87 15.73 -6.94
CA VAL A 77 16.63 15.03 -7.27
C VAL A 77 15.68 16.02 -7.95
N THR A 78 15.41 15.83 -9.24
CA THR A 78 14.51 16.69 -10.02
C THR A 78 13.06 16.26 -9.89
N ASP A 79 12.82 14.95 -9.86
CA ASP A 79 11.50 14.37 -9.70
C ASP A 79 11.55 13.20 -8.71
N LEU A 80 10.55 13.12 -7.83
CA LEU A 80 10.42 12.04 -6.86
C LEU A 80 8.94 11.75 -6.68
N HIS A 81 8.54 10.55 -7.12
CA HIS A 81 7.19 10.05 -6.94
C HIS A 81 7.23 8.77 -6.10
N LEU A 82 6.58 8.83 -4.94
CA LEU A 82 6.41 7.71 -4.03
C LEU A 82 4.93 7.36 -4.00
N TRP A 83 4.59 6.09 -4.21
CA TRP A 83 3.21 5.62 -4.10
C TRP A 83 3.12 4.25 -3.45
N GLN A 84 1.95 3.95 -2.88
CA GLN A 84 1.68 2.65 -2.29
C GLN A 84 1.21 1.66 -3.37
N VAL A 85 1.87 0.51 -3.49
CA VAL A 85 1.48 -0.58 -4.42
C VAL A 85 0.73 -1.71 -3.73
N GLY A 86 0.80 -1.78 -2.40
CA GLY A 86 0.05 -2.73 -1.58
C GLY A 86 0.17 -2.45 -0.08
N PRO A 87 -0.54 -3.18 0.78
CA PRO A 87 -0.42 -3.01 2.23
C PRO A 87 1.04 -3.17 2.70
N GLY A 88 1.66 -2.09 3.19
CA GLY A 88 3.07 -2.09 3.60
C GLY A 88 4.11 -2.10 2.46
N HIS A 89 3.69 -2.11 1.20
CA HIS A 89 4.57 -2.13 0.02
C HIS A 89 4.45 -0.82 -0.77
N ARG A 90 5.59 -0.17 -1.00
CA ARG A 90 5.69 1.11 -1.71
C ARG A 90 6.62 0.99 -2.92
N ALA A 91 6.31 1.77 -3.95
CA ALA A 91 7.16 1.96 -5.10
C ALA A 91 7.63 3.41 -5.14
N VAL A 92 8.88 3.61 -5.57
CA VAL A 92 9.44 4.94 -5.79
C VAL A 92 10.09 5.00 -7.16
N VAL A 93 9.80 6.08 -7.88
CA VAL A 93 10.53 6.52 -9.06
C VAL A 93 11.21 7.83 -8.73
N VAL A 94 12.50 7.91 -9.02
CA VAL A 94 13.29 9.11 -8.78
C VAL A 94 14.15 9.43 -9.98
N SER A 95 14.14 10.71 -10.37
CA SER A 95 15.00 11.25 -11.42
C SER A 95 16.06 12.14 -10.77
N ILE A 96 17.32 11.85 -11.08
CA ILE A 96 18.48 12.51 -10.49
C ILE A 96 19.28 13.16 -11.62
N VAL A 97 19.54 14.45 -11.49
CA VAL A 97 20.51 15.16 -12.33
C VAL A 97 21.84 15.23 -11.60
N SER A 98 22.92 14.82 -12.26
CA SER A 98 24.27 14.87 -11.69
C SER A 98 25.31 15.28 -12.74
N HIS A 99 26.32 16.03 -12.31
CA HIS A 99 27.49 16.36 -13.14
C HIS A 99 28.48 15.21 -13.25
N SER A 100 28.44 14.25 -12.34
CA SER A 100 29.26 13.03 -12.39
C SER A 100 28.40 11.83 -11.94
N PRO A 101 27.50 11.37 -12.83
CA PRO A 101 26.46 10.43 -12.48
C PRO A 101 27.06 9.09 -12.11
N LEU A 102 26.63 8.56 -10.96
CA LEU A 102 26.93 7.19 -10.58
C LEU A 102 26.04 6.22 -11.36
N ALA A 103 26.42 4.94 -11.36
CA ALA A 103 25.55 3.90 -11.88
C ALA A 103 24.22 3.88 -11.08
N PRO A 104 23.04 3.70 -11.74
CA PRO A 104 21.74 3.62 -11.06
C PRO A 104 21.71 2.62 -9.88
N ALA A 105 22.49 1.54 -9.96
CA ALA A 105 22.63 0.56 -8.90
C ALA A 105 23.17 1.15 -7.58
N MET A 106 24.06 2.14 -7.64
CA MET A 106 24.63 2.80 -6.46
C MET A 106 23.57 3.63 -5.72
N TYR A 107 22.76 4.37 -6.47
CA TYR A 107 21.63 5.12 -5.91
C TYR A 107 20.59 4.17 -5.28
N LYS A 108 20.27 3.06 -5.96
CA LYS A 108 19.41 2.01 -5.40
C LYS A 108 19.98 1.45 -4.09
N GLN A 109 21.30 1.31 -3.99
CA GLN A 109 21.96 0.81 -2.77
C GLN A 109 21.80 1.77 -1.59
N ARG A 110 21.85 3.11 -1.82
CA ARG A 110 21.63 4.13 -0.77
C ARG A 110 20.23 4.08 -0.14
N LEU A 111 19.26 3.44 -0.83
CA LEU A 111 17.87 3.34 -0.42
C LEU A 111 17.49 1.96 0.16
N ARG A 112 18.39 0.96 0.13
CA ARG A 112 18.08 -0.42 0.56
C ARG A 112 17.67 -0.54 2.03
N ASP A 113 18.16 0.37 2.87
CA ASP A 113 17.88 0.35 4.31
C ASP A 113 16.48 0.90 4.66
N LEU A 114 15.78 1.49 3.69
CA LEU A 114 14.44 2.02 3.89
C LEU A 114 13.42 0.88 3.79
N GLN A 115 12.75 0.60 4.92
CA GLN A 115 11.73 -0.43 4.99
C GLN A 115 10.50 -0.06 4.15
N GLY A 116 9.89 -1.06 3.52
CA GLY A 116 8.66 -0.92 2.74
C GLY A 116 8.85 -0.53 1.27
N LEU A 117 10.06 -0.17 0.82
CA LEU A 117 10.35 0.04 -0.61
C LEU A 117 10.50 -1.31 -1.32
N SER A 118 9.52 -1.68 -2.13
CA SER A 118 9.50 -2.94 -2.88
C SER A 118 9.93 -2.77 -4.33
N HIS A 119 9.68 -1.59 -4.91
CA HIS A 119 10.07 -1.26 -6.28
C HIS A 119 10.79 0.08 -6.27
N VAL A 120 12.02 0.10 -6.79
CA VAL A 120 12.86 1.31 -6.87
C VAL A 120 13.37 1.45 -8.30
N THR A 121 12.95 2.52 -8.95
CA THR A 121 13.46 2.94 -10.27
C THR A 121 14.21 4.25 -10.10
N VAL A 122 15.44 4.29 -10.61
CA VAL A 122 16.28 5.48 -10.57
C VAL A 122 16.64 5.81 -12.01
N GLU A 123 16.25 6.98 -12.44
CA GLU A 123 16.67 7.58 -13.70
C GLU A 123 17.78 8.60 -13.38
N VAL A 124 18.86 8.55 -14.16
CA VAL A 124 20.02 9.41 -13.93
C VAL A 124 20.27 10.18 -15.21
N GLU A 125 20.11 11.49 -15.13
CA GLU A 125 20.39 12.44 -16.20
C GLU A 125 21.70 13.16 -15.94
N HIS A 126 22.42 13.44 -17.02
CA HIS A 126 23.63 14.23 -16.94
C HIS A 126 23.28 15.72 -16.96
N GLY A 127 23.67 16.45 -15.91
CA GLY A 127 23.49 17.89 -15.84
C GLY A 127 24.41 18.60 -16.82
N LEU A 128 23.96 18.80 -18.05
CA LEU A 128 24.61 19.66 -19.04
C LEU A 128 24.25 21.11 -18.75
N HIS A 129 25.16 21.84 -18.10
CA HIS A 129 25.21 23.29 -18.26
C HIS A 129 26.40 23.66 -19.15
N ALA A 130 26.05 24.35 -20.25
CA ALA A 130 26.89 25.29 -20.97
C ALA A 130 27.25 26.49 -20.07
#